data_AF-A0AAW0W474-F1
#
_entry.id   AF-A0AAW0W474-F1
#
_cell.length_a   1.000
_cell.length_b   1.000
_cell.length_c   1.000
_cell.angle_alpha   90.00
_cell.angle_beta   90.00
_cell.angle_gamma   90.00
#
_symmetry.space_group_name_H-M   'P 1'
#
loop_
_entity.id
_entity.type
_entity.pdbx_description
1 polymer ?
#
loop_
_entity_poly.entity_id
_entity_poly.type
_entity_poly.pdbx_seq_one_letter_code
_entity_poly.pdbx_strand_id
1 'polypeptide(L)'
;MATSLVAALRDITVEPVMLIDGACKEAMLLFGENVQMNKICSVNLGFSPEVCANLSAHPEESVRVQREFSIFTFYNSIILSVLPLIFVLFMGAWSDKYGRKIPLLMTLVGHVVYAGGYLLSNWQTSWPVEVIYLVTLLESLGGANAGLLTSTVSYISDISKEAQRTSRISTANSMWYLGGPLGTLVGALIIKYSDYNMALGLVLLAYFLT
;
A
#
# COMPACT_ATOMS: atom_id res chain seq x y z
N MET A 1 31.28 6.47 -18.16
CA MET A 1 29.81 6.62 -18.02
C MET A 1 29.21 5.59 -17.06
N ALA A 2 29.57 4.30 -17.13
CA ALA A 2 29.12 3.26 -16.20
C ALA A 2 29.52 3.49 -14.72
N THR A 3 30.69 4.09 -14.44
CA THR A 3 31.15 4.40 -13.08
C THR A 3 30.34 5.50 -12.39
N SER A 4 29.80 6.46 -13.14
CA SER A 4 28.96 7.54 -12.60
C SER A 4 27.54 7.05 -12.29
N LEU A 5 27.04 6.07 -13.06
CA LEU A 5 25.77 5.41 -12.78
C LEU A 5 25.88 4.54 -11.54
N VAL A 6 26.96 3.76 -11.38
CA VAL A 6 27.21 2.94 -10.18
C VAL A 6 27.47 3.81 -8.94
N ALA A 7 28.11 4.98 -9.09
CA ALA A 7 28.25 5.95 -8.00
C ALA A 7 26.91 6.62 -7.64
N ALA A 8 26.08 6.98 -8.63
CA ALA A 8 24.74 7.49 -8.41
C ALA A 8 23.79 6.44 -7.79
N LEU A 9 23.95 5.17 -8.16
CA LEU A 9 23.25 4.03 -7.56
C LEU A 9 23.73 3.74 -6.12
N ARG A 10 25.01 4.01 -5.82
CA ARG A 10 25.59 3.90 -4.48
C ARG A 10 25.13 5.02 -3.54
N ASP A 11 24.72 6.15 -4.10
CA ASP A 11 24.04 7.26 -3.42
C ASP A 11 22.51 7.18 -3.55
N ILE A 12 21.91 6.01 -3.84
CA ILE A 12 20.46 5.83 -3.70
C ILE A 12 20.12 6.10 -2.22
N THR A 13 19.61 7.30 -2.02
CA THR A 13 19.00 7.77 -0.80
C THR A 13 17.65 7.05 -0.66
N VAL A 14 17.14 6.89 0.56
CA VAL A 14 15.83 6.27 0.80
C VAL A 14 14.68 7.20 0.41
N GLU A 15 15.01 8.47 0.18
CA GLU A 15 14.12 9.56 -0.15
C GLU A 15 13.28 9.32 -1.44
N PRO A 16 13.85 8.92 -2.62
CA PRO A 16 13.04 8.59 -3.81
C PRO A 16 12.17 7.34 -3.66
N VAL A 17 12.66 6.34 -2.93
CA VAL A 17 11.90 5.12 -2.61
C VAL A 17 10.65 5.47 -1.81
N MET A 18 10.78 6.36 -0.82
CA MET A 18 9.66 6.87 -0.05
C MET A 18 8.62 7.60 -0.91
N LEU A 19 9.05 8.38 -1.91
CA LEU A 19 8.14 9.05 -2.85
C LEU A 19 7.32 8.04 -3.67
N ILE A 20 7.97 7.03 -4.22
CA ILE A 20 7.33 5.99 -5.04
C ILE A 20 6.37 5.16 -4.18
N ASP A 21 6.82 4.73 -3.00
CA ASP A 21 6.01 3.96 -2.06
C ASP A 21 4.74 4.72 -1.65
N GLY A 22 4.89 6.00 -1.27
CA GLY A 22 3.76 6.85 -0.90
C GLY A 22 2.75 7.04 -2.05
N ALA A 23 3.25 7.17 -3.29
CA ALA A 23 2.40 7.23 -4.47
C ALA A 23 1.66 5.91 -4.73
N CYS A 24 2.36 4.78 -4.63
CA CYS A 24 1.76 3.46 -4.79
C CYS A 24 0.71 3.18 -3.70
N LYS A 25 0.97 3.61 -2.46
CA LYS A 25 0.07 3.45 -1.32
C LYS A 25 -1.25 4.17 -1.55
N GLU A 26 -1.24 5.44 -1.94
CA GLU A 26 -2.50 6.17 -2.17
C GLU A 26 -3.20 5.75 -3.47
N ALA A 27 -2.45 5.32 -4.48
CA ALA A 27 -3.06 4.67 -5.66
C ALA A 27 -3.77 3.38 -5.25
N MET A 28 -3.14 2.54 -4.42
CA MET A 28 -3.74 1.31 -3.91
C MET A 28 -4.94 1.56 -3.00
N LEU A 29 -4.96 2.64 -2.23
CA LEU A 29 -6.13 3.04 -1.47
C LEU A 29 -7.32 3.25 -2.43
N LEU A 30 -7.15 4.08 -3.46
CA LEU A 30 -8.18 4.34 -4.46
C LEU A 30 -8.64 3.06 -5.17
N PHE A 31 -7.71 2.23 -5.63
CA PHE A 31 -8.03 1.01 -6.38
C PHE A 31 -8.69 -0.03 -5.48
N GLY A 32 -8.15 -0.20 -4.27
CA GLY A 32 -8.61 -1.17 -3.30
C GLY A 32 -10.03 -0.92 -2.85
N GLU A 33 -10.40 0.34 -2.57
CA GLU A 33 -11.77 0.73 -2.21
C GLU A 33 -12.77 0.34 -3.32
N ASN A 34 -12.41 0.57 -4.58
CA ASN A 34 -13.26 0.20 -5.72
C ASN A 34 -13.39 -1.32 -5.88
N VAL A 35 -12.29 -2.07 -5.74
CA VAL A 35 -12.33 -3.55 -5.80
C VAL A 35 -13.20 -4.12 -4.68
N GLN A 36 -13.07 -3.59 -3.46
CA GLN A 36 -13.87 -3.99 -2.30
C GLN A 36 -15.36 -3.70 -2.53
N MET A 37 -15.70 -2.49 -2.95
CA MET A 37 -17.08 -2.10 -3.26
C MET A 37 -17.71 -3.00 -4.33
N ASN A 38 -16.97 -3.27 -5.41
CA ASN A 38 -17.44 -4.14 -6.51
C ASN A 38 -17.67 -5.59 -6.04
N LYS A 39 -16.78 -6.13 -5.19
CA LYS A 39 -16.95 -7.48 -4.63
C LYS A 39 -18.12 -7.57 -3.67
N ILE A 40 -18.29 -6.57 -2.82
CA ILE A 40 -19.43 -6.52 -1.91
C ILE A 40 -20.75 -6.47 -2.70
N CYS A 41 -20.80 -5.63 -3.74
CA CYS A 41 -21.98 -5.50 -4.58
C CYS A 41 -22.33 -6.81 -5.33
N SER A 42 -21.34 -7.42 -6.00
CA SER A 42 -21.58 -8.57 -6.88
C SER A 42 -21.60 -9.92 -6.16
N VAL A 43 -20.69 -10.15 -5.20
CA VAL A 43 -20.51 -11.47 -4.57
C VAL A 43 -21.27 -11.56 -3.25
N ASN A 44 -21.12 -10.58 -2.36
CA ASN A 44 -21.73 -10.64 -1.02
C ASN A 44 -23.23 -10.35 -1.06
N LEU A 45 -23.65 -9.34 -1.84
CA LEU A 45 -25.05 -8.95 -1.98
C LEU A 45 -25.75 -9.56 -3.19
N GLY A 46 -25.00 -10.11 -4.15
CA GLY A 46 -25.57 -10.81 -5.31
C GLY A 46 -26.33 -9.90 -6.28
N PHE A 47 -26.02 -8.60 -6.33
CA PHE A 47 -26.67 -7.67 -7.26
C PHE A 47 -26.22 -7.89 -8.70
N SER A 48 -27.05 -7.48 -9.65
CA SER A 48 -26.74 -7.63 -11.07
C SER A 48 -25.59 -6.71 -11.49
N PRO A 49 -24.81 -7.08 -12.52
CA PRO A 49 -23.69 -6.27 -13.00
C PRO A 49 -24.08 -4.84 -13.38
N GLU A 50 -25.30 -4.64 -13.88
CA GLU A 50 -25.83 -3.33 -14.28
C GLU A 50 -26.02 -2.40 -13.08
N VAL A 51 -26.49 -2.95 -11.95
CA VAL A 51 -26.64 -2.20 -10.69
C VAL A 51 -25.27 -1.82 -10.14
N CYS A 52 -24.33 -2.76 -10.10
CA CYS A 52 -22.99 -2.50 -9.58
C CYS A 52 -22.19 -1.50 -10.43
N ALA A 53 -22.42 -1.48 -11.75
CA ALA A 53 -21.79 -0.51 -12.64
C ALA A 53 -22.33 0.92 -12.46
N ASN A 54 -23.57 1.08 -11.98
CA ASN A 54 -24.22 2.38 -11.80
C ASN A 54 -24.96 2.51 -10.46
N LEU A 55 -24.23 2.34 -9.36
CA LEU A 55 -24.75 2.50 -8.00
C LEU A 55 -25.37 3.88 -7.74
N SER A 56 -24.94 4.91 -8.46
CA SER A 56 -25.50 6.26 -8.35
C SER A 56 -26.97 6.36 -8.78
N ALA A 57 -27.42 5.49 -9.69
CA ALA A 57 -28.82 5.42 -10.12
C ALA A 57 -29.69 4.58 -9.17
N HIS A 58 -29.07 3.88 -8.22
CA HIS A 58 -29.67 2.86 -7.35
C HIS A 58 -29.40 3.21 -5.87
N PRO A 59 -30.08 4.21 -5.31
CA PRO A 59 -29.75 4.74 -3.98
C PRO A 59 -29.98 3.73 -2.85
N GLU A 60 -30.98 2.85 -2.95
CA GLU A 60 -31.22 1.83 -1.92
C GLU A 60 -30.11 0.78 -1.88
N GLU A 61 -29.68 0.30 -3.04
CA GLU A 61 -28.60 -0.65 -3.23
C GLU A 61 -27.26 -0.03 -2.83
N SER A 62 -27.03 1.23 -3.19
CA SER A 62 -25.84 2.01 -2.81
C SER A 62 -25.70 2.10 -1.29
N VAL A 63 -26.78 2.39 -0.57
CA VAL A 63 -26.77 2.42 0.91
C VAL A 63 -26.43 1.03 1.49
N ARG A 64 -26.93 -0.05 0.90
CA ARG A 64 -26.60 -1.41 1.35
C ARG A 64 -25.13 -1.76 1.11
N VAL A 65 -24.61 -1.49 -0.08
CA VAL A 65 -23.20 -1.72 -0.42
C VAL A 65 -22.28 -0.91 0.51
N GLN A 66 -22.59 0.38 0.72
CA GLN A 66 -21.80 1.24 1.60
C GLN A 66 -21.83 0.79 3.06
N ARG A 67 -22.96 0.26 3.54
CA ARG A 67 -23.06 -0.31 4.89
C ARG A 67 -22.11 -1.49 5.04
N GLU A 68 -22.18 -2.47 4.14
CA GLU A 68 -21.31 -3.65 4.18
C GLU A 68 -19.84 -3.26 4.01
N PHE A 69 -19.54 -2.31 3.12
CA PHE A 69 -18.19 -1.77 2.94
C PHE A 69 -17.67 -1.10 4.21
N SER A 70 -18.50 -0.34 4.91
CA SER A 70 -18.12 0.31 6.17
C SER A 70 -17.80 -0.71 7.26
N ILE A 71 -18.60 -1.77 7.37
CA ILE A 71 -18.36 -2.87 8.31
C ILE A 71 -17.05 -3.58 7.96
N PHE A 72 -16.85 -3.91 6.68
CA PHE A 72 -15.62 -4.52 6.19
C PHE A 72 -14.39 -3.67 6.51
N THR A 73 -14.42 -2.39 6.13
CA THR A 73 -13.31 -1.45 6.33
C THR A 73 -13.02 -1.23 7.80
N PHE A 74 -14.04 -1.24 8.67
CA PHE A 74 -13.84 -1.15 10.12
C PHE A 74 -13.00 -2.32 10.64
N TYR A 75 -13.35 -3.56 10.32
CA TYR A 75 -12.55 -4.73 10.74
C TYR A 75 -11.17 -4.74 10.09
N ASN A 76 -11.07 -4.38 8.81
CA ASN A 76 -9.79 -4.31 8.10
C ASN A 76 -8.85 -3.27 8.73
N SER A 77 -9.39 -2.14 9.18
CA SER A 77 -8.63 -1.08 9.86
C SER A 77 -8.10 -1.53 11.22
N ILE A 78 -8.84 -2.37 11.95
CA ILE A 78 -8.36 -2.96 13.21
C ILE A 78 -7.13 -3.85 12.94
N ILE A 79 -7.17 -4.67 11.89
CA ILE A 79 -6.05 -5.52 11.47
C ILE A 79 -4.82 -4.65 11.15
N LEU A 80 -4.99 -3.64 10.29
CA LEU A 80 -3.94 -2.71 9.86
C LEU A 80 -3.38 -1.82 10.98
N SER A 81 -4.13 -1.65 12.08
CA SER A 81 -3.67 -0.82 13.20
C SER A 81 -2.99 -1.65 14.28
N VAL A 82 -3.59 -2.77 14.67
CA VAL A 82 -3.14 -3.54 15.85
C VAL A 82 -1.97 -4.45 15.51
N LEU A 83 -2.05 -5.20 14.41
CA LEU A 83 -1.06 -6.21 14.10
C LEU A 83 0.30 -5.62 13.72
N PRO A 84 0.37 -4.59 12.85
CA PRO A 84 1.65 -3.97 12.51
C PRO A 84 2.37 -3.42 13.73
N LEU A 85 1.67 -2.83 14.70
CA LEU A 85 2.31 -2.31 15.92
C LEU A 85 3.00 -3.40 16.72
N ILE A 86 2.36 -4.57 16.88
CA ILE A 86 2.96 -5.71 17.56
C ILE A 86 4.21 -6.16 16.79
N PHE A 87 4.11 -6.31 15.48
CA PHE A 87 5.23 -6.73 14.63
C PHE A 87 6.40 -5.74 14.64
N VAL A 88 6.12 -4.44 14.54
CA VAL A 88 7.12 -3.38 14.56
C VAL A 88 7.87 -3.33 15.88
N LEU A 89 7.23 -3.61 17.03
CA LEU A 89 7.92 -3.71 18.31
C LEU A 89 8.96 -4.84 18.33
N PHE A 90 8.59 -6.04 17.86
CA PHE A 90 9.51 -7.17 17.76
C PHE A 90 10.61 -6.94 16.72
N MET A 91 10.23 -6.41 15.55
CA MET A 91 11.15 -6.13 14.46
C MET A 91 12.12 -4.99 14.79
N GLY A 92 11.70 -4.01 15.59
CA GLY A 92 12.57 -2.96 16.11
C GLY A 92 13.70 -3.55 16.96
N ALA A 93 13.35 -4.37 17.96
CA ALA A 93 14.33 -5.06 18.81
C ALA A 93 15.25 -6.01 18.00
N TRP A 94 14.72 -6.67 16.98
CA TRP A 94 15.52 -7.49 16.06
C TRP A 94 16.49 -6.63 15.24
N SER A 95 16.02 -5.48 14.74
CA SER A 95 16.78 -4.59 13.87
C SER A 95 18.03 -4.04 14.55
N ASP A 96 17.94 -3.76 15.86
CA ASP A 96 19.06 -3.27 16.66
C ASP A 96 20.19 -4.30 16.79
N LYS A 97 19.85 -5.60 16.73
CA LYS A 97 20.83 -6.69 16.89
C LYS A 97 21.37 -7.25 15.57
N TYR A 98 20.53 -7.35 14.55
CA TYR A 98 20.86 -8.03 13.29
C TYR A 98 20.93 -7.08 12.08
N GLY A 99 20.72 -5.79 12.29
CA GLY A 99 20.81 -4.74 11.27
C GLY A 99 19.45 -4.32 10.70
N ARG A 100 19.40 -3.08 10.21
CA ARG A 100 18.16 -2.39 9.81
C ARG A 100 17.65 -2.71 8.39
N LYS A 101 18.42 -3.45 7.59
CA LYS A 101 18.05 -3.80 6.20
C LYS A 101 16.93 -4.85 6.13
N ILE A 102 16.92 -5.82 7.04
CA ILE A 102 15.93 -6.91 7.03
C ILE A 102 14.50 -6.38 7.27
N PRO A 103 14.24 -5.52 8.29
CA PRO A 103 12.92 -4.92 8.48
C PRO A 103 12.41 -4.11 7.28
N LEU A 104 13.28 -3.36 6.61
CA LEU A 104 12.93 -2.62 5.39
C LEU A 104 12.49 -3.57 4.28
N LEU A 105 13.27 -4.62 4.01
CA LEU A 105 12.95 -5.62 2.99
C LEU A 105 11.66 -6.38 3.30
N MET A 106 11.44 -6.75 4.58
CA MET A 106 10.21 -7.41 5.01
C MET A 106 8.98 -6.56 4.75
N THR A 107 9.07 -5.25 5.00
CA THR A 107 7.96 -4.32 4.72
C THR A 107 7.67 -4.23 3.22
N LEU A 108 8.72 -4.07 2.40
CA LEU A 108 8.58 -3.99 0.94
C LEU A 108 7.97 -5.26 0.34
N VAL A 109 8.40 -6.43 0.83
CA VAL A 109 7.78 -7.72 0.44
C VAL A 109 6.31 -7.76 0.86
N GLY A 110 5.97 -7.23 2.03
CA GLY A 110 4.58 -7.07 2.48
C GLY A 110 3.74 -6.24 1.50
N HIS A 111 4.25 -5.10 1.03
CA HIS A 111 3.56 -4.24 0.04
C HIS A 111 3.39 -4.95 -1.32
N VAL A 112 4.39 -5.72 -1.75
CA VAL A 112 4.29 -6.56 -2.97
C VAL A 112 3.21 -7.62 -2.83
N VAL A 113 3.15 -8.31 -1.69
CA VAL A 113 2.11 -9.30 -1.39
C VAL A 113 0.73 -8.65 -1.34
N TYR A 114 0.64 -7.43 -0.80
CA TYR A 114 -0.60 -6.66 -0.75
C TYR A 114 -1.11 -6.33 -2.16
N ALA A 115 -0.27 -5.71 -2.99
CA ALA A 115 -0.62 -5.38 -4.38
C ALA A 115 -0.95 -6.62 -5.22
N GLY A 116 -0.16 -7.70 -5.07
CA GLY A 116 -0.40 -8.98 -5.74
C GLY A 116 -1.70 -9.65 -5.29
N GLY A 117 -2.01 -9.58 -3.99
CA GLY A 117 -3.23 -10.11 -3.41
C GLY A 117 -4.48 -9.38 -3.91
N TYR A 118 -4.44 -8.05 -4.01
CA TYR A 118 -5.53 -7.27 -4.61
C TYR A 118 -5.68 -7.52 -6.11
N LEU A 119 -4.57 -7.63 -6.86
CA LEU A 119 -4.61 -7.99 -8.27
C LEU A 119 -5.26 -9.36 -8.49
N LEU A 120 -4.85 -10.36 -7.71
CA LEU A 120 -5.43 -11.70 -7.76
C LEU A 120 -6.91 -11.69 -7.36
N SER A 121 -7.26 -10.94 -6.32
CA SER A 121 -8.63 -10.76 -5.87
C SER A 121 -9.50 -10.11 -6.95
N ASN A 122 -9.02 -9.06 -7.62
CA ASN A 122 -9.75 -8.40 -8.70
C ASN A 122 -9.90 -9.29 -9.94
N TRP A 123 -8.89 -10.10 -10.26
CA TRP A 123 -8.98 -11.06 -11.36
C TRP A 123 -10.00 -12.17 -11.06
N GLN A 124 -10.03 -12.68 -9.83
CA GLN A 124 -10.99 -13.70 -9.43
C GLN A 124 -12.32 -13.08 -8.97
N THR A 125 -13.26 -12.95 -9.89
CA THR A 125 -14.56 -12.30 -9.65
C THR A 125 -15.44 -13.07 -8.67
N SER A 126 -15.26 -14.39 -8.51
CA SER A 126 -16.10 -15.20 -7.63
C SER A 126 -15.71 -15.16 -6.15
N TRP A 127 -14.56 -14.59 -5.82
CA TRP A 127 -14.09 -14.54 -4.43
C TRP A 127 -14.78 -13.42 -3.65
N PRO A 128 -15.22 -13.71 -2.42
CA PRO A 128 -15.88 -12.72 -1.60
C PRO A 128 -14.85 -11.73 -1.02
N VAL A 129 -15.30 -10.58 -0.53
CA VAL A 129 -14.41 -9.48 -0.11
C VAL A 129 -13.49 -9.88 1.06
N GLU A 130 -13.91 -10.84 1.87
CA GLU A 130 -13.25 -11.31 3.09
C GLU A 130 -11.87 -11.93 2.81
N VAL A 131 -11.59 -12.38 1.58
CA VAL A 131 -10.25 -12.83 1.17
C VAL A 131 -9.21 -11.72 1.36
N ILE A 132 -9.63 -10.45 1.25
CA ILE A 132 -8.76 -9.30 1.46
C ILE A 132 -8.27 -9.24 2.91
N TYR A 133 -9.01 -9.72 3.91
CA TYR A 133 -8.50 -9.78 5.29
C TYR A 133 -7.22 -10.60 5.41
N LEU A 134 -7.11 -11.69 4.63
CA LEU A 134 -5.88 -12.50 4.60
C LEU A 134 -4.74 -11.72 3.95
N VAL A 135 -5.00 -10.99 2.87
CA VAL A 135 -4.00 -10.15 2.18
C VAL A 135 -3.49 -9.06 3.11
N THR A 136 -4.41 -8.34 3.78
CA THR A 136 -4.10 -7.33 4.78
C THR A 136 -3.32 -7.91 5.96
N LEU A 137 -3.69 -9.11 6.43
CA LEU A 137 -2.99 -9.80 7.50
C LEU A 137 -1.53 -10.03 7.10
N LEU A 138 -1.28 -10.58 5.90
CA LEU A 138 0.08 -10.86 5.42
C LEU A 138 0.94 -9.59 5.30
N GLU A 139 0.37 -8.50 4.79
CA GLU A 139 1.06 -7.20 4.74
C GLU A 139 1.35 -6.67 6.16
N SER A 140 0.40 -6.84 7.08
CA SER A 140 0.56 -6.44 8.48
C SER A 140 1.66 -7.21 9.21
N LEU A 141 1.88 -8.50 8.90
CA LEU A 141 3.01 -9.27 9.43
C LEU A 141 4.36 -8.70 8.95
N GLY A 142 4.38 -8.06 7.78
CA GLY A 142 5.54 -7.34 7.24
C GLY A 142 5.78 -5.97 7.90
N GLY A 143 4.87 -5.51 8.77
CA GLY A 143 4.93 -4.22 9.45
C GLY A 143 4.14 -3.11 8.77
N ALA A 144 3.58 -3.35 7.57
CA ALA A 144 2.81 -2.38 6.78
C ALA A 144 3.50 -0.99 6.71
N ASN A 145 2.71 0.06 6.49
CA ASN A 145 3.21 1.44 6.44
C ASN A 145 3.99 1.87 7.71
N ALA A 146 3.58 1.39 8.89
CA ALA A 146 4.25 1.71 10.15
C ALA A 146 5.70 1.17 10.19
N GLY A 147 5.90 -0.05 9.70
CA GLY A 147 7.20 -0.70 9.59
C GLY A 147 8.14 0.03 8.63
N LEU A 148 7.61 0.49 7.49
CA LEU A 148 8.40 1.25 6.52
C LEU A 148 8.90 2.56 7.14
N LEU A 149 7.97 3.36 7.68
CA LEU A 149 8.30 4.68 8.24
C LEU A 149 9.29 4.56 9.41
N THR A 150 9.05 3.65 10.35
CA THR A 150 9.93 3.46 11.51
C THR A 150 11.30 2.91 11.10
N SER A 151 11.36 1.99 10.16
CA SER A 151 12.61 1.43 9.66
C SER A 151 13.41 2.44 8.83
N THR A 152 12.74 3.30 8.06
CA THR A 152 13.39 4.39 7.29
C THR A 152 13.96 5.45 8.22
N VAL A 153 13.20 5.91 9.23
CA VAL A 153 13.69 6.86 10.25
C VAL A 153 14.92 6.31 10.96
N SER A 154 14.84 5.04 11.33
CA SER A 154 15.90 4.27 11.95
C SER A 154 17.15 4.17 11.07
N TYR A 155 16.98 3.83 9.79
CA TYR A 155 18.06 3.74 8.82
C TYR A 155 18.74 5.10 8.56
N ILE A 156 17.96 6.15 8.33
CA ILE A 156 18.49 7.52 8.13
C ILE A 156 19.29 7.96 9.36
N SER A 157 18.82 7.64 10.57
CA SER A 157 19.50 8.02 11.81
C SER A 157 20.91 7.43 11.94
N ASP A 158 21.14 6.23 11.39
CA ASP A 158 22.44 5.57 11.36
C ASP A 158 23.40 6.14 10.33
N ILE A 159 22.89 6.48 9.14
CA ILE A 159 23.73 6.91 8.02
C ILE A 159 23.94 8.43 7.96
N SER A 160 23.24 9.20 8.79
CA SER A 160 23.30 10.66 8.80
C SER A 160 24.08 11.22 9.99
N LYS A 161 24.72 12.36 9.77
CA LYS A 161 25.34 13.16 10.84
C LYS A 161 24.24 13.82 11.67
N GLU A 162 24.48 14.01 12.96
CA GLU A 162 23.53 14.59 13.91
C GLU A 162 22.90 15.91 13.42
N ALA A 163 23.72 16.83 12.90
CA ALA A 163 23.27 18.12 12.37
C ALA A 163 22.31 18.01 11.15
N GLN A 164 22.36 16.91 10.40
CA GLN A 164 21.58 16.70 9.18
C GLN A 164 20.44 15.69 9.37
N ARG A 165 20.45 14.92 10.46
CA ARG A 165 19.54 13.80 10.73
C ARG A 165 18.07 14.22 10.64
N THR A 166 17.69 15.25 11.39
CA THR A 166 16.31 15.75 11.43
C THR A 166 15.84 16.23 10.05
N SER A 167 16.71 16.93 9.32
CA SER A 167 16.40 17.42 7.97
C SER A 167 16.13 16.26 7.00
N ARG A 168 17.01 15.26 6.97
CA ARG A 168 16.86 14.10 6.09
C ARG A 168 15.61 13.27 6.41
N ILE A 169 15.33 13.04 7.69
CA ILE A 169 14.10 12.35 8.13
C ILE A 169 12.87 13.13 7.67
N SER A 170 12.86 14.45 7.88
CA SER A 170 11.78 15.32 7.44
C SER A 170 11.59 15.26 5.91
N THR A 171 12.68 15.31 5.14
CA THR A 171 12.63 15.18 3.68
C THR A 171 12.06 13.84 3.24
N ALA A 172 12.50 12.72 3.83
CA ALA A 172 12.01 11.38 3.49
C ALA A 172 10.50 11.24 3.76
N ASN A 173 10.04 11.65 4.95
CA ASN A 173 8.61 11.61 5.29
C ASN A 173 7.79 12.55 4.40
N SER A 174 8.31 13.74 4.11
CA SER A 174 7.66 14.69 3.20
C SER A 174 7.50 14.10 1.81
N MET A 175 8.51 13.39 1.29
CA MET A 175 8.42 12.70 0.01
C MET A 175 7.34 11.62 0.02
N TRP A 176 7.22 10.84 1.09
CA TRP A 176 6.16 9.84 1.20
C TRP A 176 4.76 10.46 1.17
N TYR A 177 4.53 11.51 1.95
CA TYR A 177 3.24 12.22 1.92
C TYR A 177 2.98 12.96 0.59
N LEU A 178 4.01 13.50 -0.06
CA LEU A 178 3.89 14.11 -1.39
C LEU A 178 3.60 13.08 -2.49
N GLY A 179 4.10 11.85 -2.32
CA GLY A 179 3.77 10.73 -3.19
C GLY A 179 2.27 10.52 -3.26
N GLY A 180 1.56 10.71 -2.15
CA GLY A 180 0.13 10.46 -2.06
C GLY A 180 -0.74 11.16 -3.11
N PRO A 181 -0.79 12.50 -3.14
CA PRO A 181 -1.56 13.24 -4.15
C PRO A 181 -1.15 12.92 -5.58
N LEU A 182 0.16 12.68 -5.82
CA LEU A 182 0.66 12.29 -7.14
C LEU A 182 0.14 10.91 -7.54
N GLY A 183 0.17 9.95 -6.60
CA GLY A 183 -0.36 8.60 -6.76
C GLY A 183 -1.86 8.60 -7.06
N THR A 184 -2.65 9.37 -6.32
CA THR A 184 -4.09 9.50 -6.57
C THR A 184 -4.37 10.13 -7.94
N LEU A 185 -3.66 11.20 -8.32
CA LEU A 185 -3.84 11.86 -9.62
C LEU A 185 -3.48 10.93 -10.78
N VAL A 186 -2.30 10.30 -10.72
CA VAL A 186 -1.84 9.34 -11.74
C VAL A 186 -2.75 8.12 -11.77
N GLY A 187 -3.15 7.59 -10.62
CA GLY A 187 -4.04 6.44 -10.52
C GLY A 187 -5.42 6.70 -11.11
N ALA A 188 -6.00 7.88 -10.85
CA ALA A 188 -7.26 8.29 -11.47
C ALA A 188 -7.16 8.43 -13.00
N LEU A 189 -6.03 8.95 -13.50
CA LEU A 189 -5.77 9.00 -14.95
C LEU A 189 -5.63 7.60 -15.55
N ILE A 190 -4.96 6.67 -14.86
CA ILE A 190 -4.83 5.28 -15.32
C ILE A 190 -6.22 4.65 -15.43
N ILE A 191 -7.06 4.73 -14.39
CA ILE A 191 -8.43 4.16 -14.44
C ILE A 191 -9.29 4.82 -15.53
N LYS A 192 -9.10 6.11 -15.80
CA LYS A 192 -9.85 6.79 -16.86
C LYS A 192 -9.60 6.19 -18.25
N TYR A 193 -8.40 5.67 -18.51
CA TYR A 193 -8.00 5.15 -19.82
C TYR A 193 -7.78 3.63 -19.83
N SER A 194 -7.97 2.94 -18.71
CA SER A 194 -7.69 1.50 -18.57
C SER A 194 -8.46 0.84 -17.42
N ASP A 195 -8.38 -0.48 -17.34
CA ASP A 195 -9.04 -1.26 -16.29
C ASP A 195 -8.22 -1.36 -14.99
N TYR A 196 -8.92 -1.66 -13.88
CA TYR A 196 -8.32 -1.87 -12.56
C TYR A 196 -7.21 -2.93 -12.55
N ASN A 197 -7.28 -3.97 -13.39
CA ASN A 197 -6.22 -4.98 -13.49
C ASN A 197 -4.89 -4.37 -13.97
N MET A 198 -4.94 -3.48 -14.96
CA MET A 198 -3.74 -2.81 -15.46
C MET A 198 -3.19 -1.85 -14.41
N ALA A 199 -4.08 -1.10 -13.74
CA ALA A 199 -3.71 -0.19 -12.67
C ALA A 199 -3.01 -0.90 -11.50
N LEU A 200 -3.59 -2.01 -11.02
CA LEU A 200 -3.02 -2.84 -9.95
C LEU A 200 -1.70 -3.50 -10.39
N GLY A 201 -1.60 -3.95 -11.64
CA GLY A 201 -0.37 -4.50 -12.20
C GLY A 201 0.78 -3.49 -12.27
N LEU A 202 0.50 -2.24 -12.63
CA LEU A 202 1.49 -1.16 -12.63
C LEU A 202 2.00 -0.84 -11.22
N VAL A 203 1.12 -0.83 -10.22
CA VAL A 203 1.53 -0.64 -8.82
C VAL A 203 2.37 -1.81 -8.34
N LEU A 204 1.99 -3.05 -8.65
CA LEU A 204 2.79 -4.22 -8.31
C LEU A 204 4.19 -4.13 -8.91
N LEU A 205 4.32 -3.77 -10.18
CA LEU A 205 5.61 -3.55 -10.83
C LEU A 205 6.41 -2.43 -10.16
N ALA A 206 5.76 -1.32 -9.79
CA ALA A 206 6.42 -0.22 -9.08
C ALA A 206 6.96 -0.67 -7.72
N TYR A 207 6.18 -1.42 -6.93
CA TYR A 207 6.65 -1.99 -5.67
C TYR A 207 7.80 -3.00 -5.84
N PHE A 208 7.80 -3.79 -6.91
CA PHE A 208 8.93 -4.69 -7.21
C PHE A 208 10.21 -3.96 -7.61
N LEU A 209 10.11 -2.76 -8.17
CA LEU A 209 11.24 -1.93 -8.60
C LEU A 209 11.80 -1.04 -7.49
N THR A 210 11.11 -0.94 -6.36
CA THR A 210 11.44 -0.09 -5.21
C THR A 210 12.31 -0.85 -4.22
#